data_AF-A0A1G3CES9-F1
#
_entry.id   AF-A0A1G3CES9-F1
#
_cell.length_a   1.000
_cell.length_b   1.000
_cell.length_c   1.000
_cell.angle_alpha   90.00
_cell.angle_beta   90.00
_cell.angle_gamma   90.00
#
_symmetry.space_group_name_H-M   'P 1'
#
loop_
_entity.id
_entity.type
_entity.pdbx_description
1 polymer ?
#
loop_
_entity_poly.entity_id
_entity_poly.type
_entity_poly.pdbx_seq_one_letter_code
_entity_poly.pdbx_strand_id
1 'polypeptide(L)'
;MTPEENAILKNIIDEMYMQFVNVVSTGRKLDIETVKKIADGRIYTGKQALEKGLVDQLGYLEDAVGLVKKLAGLTEATIIRYEKHYGLADLFGLRSGRLFQNSTIKLDISQLHEQGNTKPMYLWTGSSNGKSCN
;
A
#
# COMPACT_ATOMS: atom_id res chain seq x y z
N MET A 1 19.86 -23.80 -6.04
CA MET A 1 19.23 -23.41 -7.30
C MET A 1 20.18 -23.73 -8.41
N THR A 2 19.76 -24.55 -9.37
CA THR A 2 20.55 -24.79 -10.58
C THR A 2 20.55 -23.54 -11.46
N PRO A 3 21.52 -23.40 -12.39
CA PRO A 3 21.51 -22.31 -13.37
C PRO A 3 20.22 -22.26 -14.18
N GLU A 4 19.63 -23.42 -14.51
CA GLU A 4 18.38 -23.53 -15.26
C GLU A 4 17.18 -23.02 -14.44
N GLU A 5 17.09 -23.40 -13.16
CA GLU A 5 16.03 -22.94 -12.25
C GLU A 5 16.08 -21.41 -12.05
N ASN A 6 17.28 -20.84 -11.91
CA ASN A 6 17.47 -19.39 -11.82
C ASN A 6 17.02 -18.66 -13.09
N ALA A 7 17.31 -19.23 -14.27
CA ALA A 7 16.89 -18.64 -15.54
C ALA A 7 15.36 -18.62 -15.70
N ILE A 8 14.69 -19.70 -15.31
CA ILE A 8 13.22 -19.79 -15.33
C ILE A 8 12.62 -18.73 -14.39
N LEU A 9 13.12 -18.64 -13.15
CA LEU A 9 12.62 -17.66 -12.19
C LEU A 9 12.86 -16.22 -12.67
N LYS A 10 14.03 -15.95 -13.26
CA LYS A 10 14.36 -14.64 -13.80
C LYS A 10 13.40 -14.24 -14.92
N ASN A 11 13.09 -15.15 -15.83
CA ASN A 11 12.15 -14.87 -16.92
C ASN A 11 10.76 -14.49 -16.38
N ILE A 12 10.27 -15.20 -15.35
CA ILE A 12 8.99 -14.88 -14.72
C ILE A 12 9.03 -13.48 -14.09
N ILE A 13 10.11 -13.13 -13.40
CA ILE A 13 10.29 -11.80 -12.80
C ILE A 13 10.35 -10.72 -13.88
N ASP A 14 11.10 -10.96 -14.96
CA ASP A 14 11.25 -10.02 -16.07
C ASP A 14 9.91 -9.79 -16.81
N GLU A 15 9.09 -10.83 -16.97
CA GLU A 15 7.73 -10.72 -17.52
C GLU A 15 6.83 -9.85 -16.64
N MET A 16 6.80 -10.11 -15.33
CA MET A 16 6.03 -9.31 -14.36
C MET A 16 6.51 -7.85 -14.31
N TYR A 17 7.82 -7.64 -14.37
CA TYR A 17 8.44 -6.32 -14.42
C TYR A 17 8.00 -5.55 -15.68
N MET A 18 8.07 -6.18 -16.84
CA MET A 18 7.63 -5.57 -18.10
C MET A 18 6.13 -5.26 -18.09
N GLN A 19 5.30 -6.11 -17.49
CA GLN A 19 3.88 -5.83 -17.32
C GLN A 19 3.66 -4.56 -16.49
N PHE A 20 4.37 -4.40 -15.37
CA PHE A 20 4.31 -3.20 -14.55
C PHE A 20 4.75 -1.95 -15.32
N VAL A 21 5.89 -2.02 -16.02
CA VAL A 21 6.42 -0.91 -16.83
C VAL A 21 5.42 -0.48 -17.90
N ASN A 22 4.78 -1.44 -18.58
CA ASN A 22 3.78 -1.16 -19.61
C ASN A 22 2.54 -0.45 -19.05
N VAL A 23 2.04 -0.86 -17.89
CA VAL A 23 0.89 -0.21 -17.22
C VAL A 23 1.22 1.23 -16.86
N VAL A 24 2.41 1.47 -16.28
CA VAL A 24 2.85 2.82 -15.89
C VAL A 24 3.07 3.70 -17.12
N SER A 25 3.75 3.18 -18.14
CA SER A 25 4.01 3.88 -19.41
C SER A 25 2.69 4.30 -20.07
N THR A 26 1.73 3.38 -20.17
CA THR A 26 0.41 3.65 -20.79
C THR A 26 -0.39 4.64 -19.96
N GLY A 27 -0.44 4.46 -18.64
CA GLY A 27 -1.22 5.30 -17.74
C GLY A 27 -0.70 6.73 -17.62
N ARG A 28 0.63 6.92 -17.66
CA ARG A 28 1.28 8.23 -17.54
C ARG A 28 1.74 8.83 -18.87
N LYS A 29 1.58 8.10 -19.98
CA LYS A 29 2.09 8.47 -21.32
C LYS A 29 3.59 8.79 -21.28
N LEU A 30 4.33 8.02 -20.47
CA LEU A 30 5.78 8.13 -20.35
C LEU A 30 6.44 7.10 -21.26
N ASP A 31 7.59 7.46 -21.84
CA ASP A 31 8.37 6.51 -22.62
C ASP A 31 8.89 5.36 -21.73
N ILE A 32 8.94 4.15 -22.30
CA ILE A 32 9.31 2.93 -21.58
C ILE A 32 10.72 3.06 -20.97
N GLU A 33 11.67 3.70 -21.67
CA GLU A 33 13.03 3.87 -21.16
C GLU A 33 13.08 4.86 -19.99
N THR A 34 12.17 5.83 -19.97
CA THR A 34 12.01 6.73 -18.82
C THR A 34 11.43 5.99 -17.63
N VAL A 35 10.43 5.14 -17.85
CA VAL A 35 9.81 4.31 -16.79
C VAL A 35 10.81 3.31 -16.21
N LYS A 36 11.63 2.64 -17.04
CA LYS A 36 12.68 1.73 -16.56
C LYS A 36 13.70 2.41 -15.66
N LYS A 37 14.06 3.68 -15.93
CA LYS A 37 14.99 4.45 -15.09
C LYS A 37 14.43 4.78 -13.71
N ILE A 38 13.11 4.90 -13.58
CA ILE A 38 12.45 5.22 -12.30
C ILE A 38 11.94 3.97 -11.57
N ALA A 39 11.69 2.88 -12.30
CA ALA A 39 11.21 1.59 -11.78
C ALA A 39 12.38 0.68 -11.37
N ASP A 40 13.20 1.14 -10.43
CA ASP A 40 14.34 0.42 -9.86
C ASP A 40 14.03 -0.23 -8.49
N GLY A 41 12.76 -0.17 -8.07
CA GLY A 41 12.28 -0.71 -6.79
C GLY A 41 12.46 0.24 -5.60
N ARG A 42 12.95 1.47 -5.80
CA ARG A 42 13.09 2.46 -4.73
C ARG A 42 11.75 3.08 -4.33
N ILE A 43 11.66 3.49 -3.07
CA ILE A 43 10.53 4.23 -2.53
C ILE A 43 10.74 5.73 -2.81
N TYR A 44 9.72 6.40 -3.32
CA TYR A 44 9.71 7.85 -3.54
C TYR A 44 8.79 8.55 -2.55
N THR A 45 9.21 9.72 -2.08
CA THR A 45 8.31 10.66 -1.41
C THR A 45 7.31 11.26 -2.40
N GLY A 46 6.19 11.80 -1.91
CA GLY A 46 5.19 12.44 -2.77
C GLY A 46 5.80 13.51 -3.69
N LYS A 47 6.68 14.37 -3.17
CA LYS A 47 7.38 15.40 -3.96
C LYS A 47 8.20 14.82 -5.10
N GLN A 48 9.00 13.79 -4.82
CA GLN A 48 9.81 13.10 -5.84
C GLN A 48 8.93 12.40 -6.87
N ALA A 49 7.80 11.83 -6.45
CA ALA A 49 6.85 11.20 -7.35
C ALA A 49 6.21 12.22 -8.30
N LEU A 50 5.91 13.43 -7.82
CA LEU A 50 5.38 14.52 -8.64
C LEU A 50 6.41 14.98 -9.67
N GLU A 51 7.65 15.22 -9.23
CA GLU A 51 8.76 15.62 -10.12
C GLU A 51 9.04 14.58 -11.23
N LYS A 52 8.83 13.30 -10.93
CA LYS A 52 9.02 12.19 -11.87
C LYS A 52 7.77 11.88 -12.71
N GLY A 53 6.67 12.62 -12.53
CA GLY A 53 5.42 12.40 -13.27
C GLY A 53 4.68 11.13 -12.90
N LEU A 54 4.95 10.55 -11.72
CA LEU A 54 4.27 9.36 -11.21
C LEU A 54 2.92 9.70 -10.57
N VAL A 55 2.75 10.95 -10.09
CA VAL A 55 1.50 11.49 -9.54
C VAL A 55 1.20 12.84 -10.16
N ASP A 56 -0.08 13.21 -10.21
CA ASP A 56 -0.54 14.44 -10.88
C ASP A 56 -0.47 15.66 -9.96
N GLN A 57 -0.77 15.46 -8.68
CA GLN A 57 -0.82 16.54 -7.69
C GLN A 57 -0.55 16.02 -6.27
N LEU A 58 -0.02 16.88 -5.42
CA LEU A 58 0.06 16.67 -3.97
C LEU A 58 -1.13 17.32 -3.28
N GLY A 59 -1.80 16.55 -2.44
CA GLY A 59 -2.95 17.00 -1.67
C GLY A 59 -3.43 15.91 -0.72
N TYR A 60 -4.47 16.23 0.03
CA TYR A 60 -5.15 15.31 0.93
C TYR A 60 -6.40 14.71 0.27
N LEU A 61 -7.15 13.90 1.02
CA LEU A 61 -8.35 13.24 0.51
C LEU A 61 -9.41 14.26 0.07
N GLU A 62 -9.51 15.37 0.80
CA GLU A 62 -10.44 16.47 0.54
C GLU A 62 -10.15 17.14 -0.80
N ASP A 63 -8.87 17.31 -1.14
CA ASP A 63 -8.44 17.85 -2.43
C ASP A 63 -8.82 16.90 -3.58
N ALA A 64 -8.62 15.60 -3.38
CA ALA A 64 -9.01 14.58 -4.37
C ALA A 64 -10.53 14.57 -4.59
N VAL A 65 -11.33 14.63 -3.53
CA VAL A 65 -12.80 14.74 -3.61
C VAL A 65 -13.21 16.02 -4.33
N GLY A 66 -12.59 17.14 -4.00
CA GLY A 66 -12.86 18.42 -4.65
C GLY A 66 -12.57 18.39 -6.15
N LEU A 67 -11.45 17.77 -6.56
CA LEU A 67 -11.11 17.57 -7.96
C LEU A 67 -12.13 16.68 -8.68
N VAL A 68 -12.53 15.56 -8.08
CA VAL A 68 -13.54 14.66 -8.67
C VAL A 68 -14.88 15.36 -8.83
N LYS A 69 -15.34 16.12 -7.82
CA LYS A 69 -16.58 16.92 -7.91
C LYS A 69 -16.54 17.91 -9.08
N LYS A 70 -15.42 18.63 -9.23
CA LYS A 70 -15.20 19.58 -10.32
C LYS A 70 -15.21 18.90 -11.68
N LEU A 71 -14.51 17.77 -11.83
CA LEU A 71 -14.45 17.01 -13.08
C LEU A 71 -15.81 16.38 -13.45
N ALA A 72 -16.60 15.97 -12.46
CA ALA A 72 -17.92 15.41 -12.65
C ALA A 72 -19.04 16.47 -12.80
N GLY A 73 -18.74 17.75 -12.57
CA GLY A 73 -19.73 18.83 -12.61
C GLY A 73 -20.79 18.76 -11.49
N LEU A 74 -20.47 18.12 -10.36
CA LEU A 74 -21.41 17.90 -9.26
C LEU A 74 -21.25 18.99 -8.20
N THR A 75 -22.36 19.62 -7.80
CA THR A 75 -22.42 20.58 -6.69
C THR A 75 -22.45 19.89 -5.33
N GLU A 76 -23.17 18.77 -5.24
CA GLU A 76 -23.26 17.95 -4.04
C GLU A 76 -22.86 16.50 -4.35
N ALA A 77 -22.05 15.90 -3.48
CA ALA A 77 -21.73 14.50 -3.56
C ALA A 77 -21.53 13.93 -2.16
N THR A 78 -22.18 12.79 -1.90
CA THR A 78 -22.06 12.02 -0.67
C THR A 78 -20.99 10.95 -0.86
N ILE A 79 -19.98 10.95 0.01
CA ILE A 79 -18.93 9.93 0.00
C ILE A 79 -19.40 8.76 0.86
N ILE A 80 -19.49 7.58 0.27
CA ILE A 80 -19.84 6.34 0.98
C ILE A 80 -18.59 5.46 1.02
N ARG A 81 -18.17 5.07 2.22
CA ARG A 81 -17.10 4.10 2.43
C ARG A 81 -17.72 2.79 2.91
N TYR A 82 -17.54 1.72 2.15
CA TYR A 82 -17.92 0.39 2.59
C TYR A 82 -16.82 -0.18 3.48
N GLU A 83 -17.09 -0.29 4.77
CA GLU A 83 -16.21 -1.00 5.71
C GLU A 83 -16.81 -2.36 6.04
N LYS A 84 -16.02 -3.42 5.90
CA LYS A 84 -16.41 -4.74 6.37
C LYS A 84 -16.27 -4.75 7.88
N HIS A 85 -17.39 -4.66 8.57
CA HIS A 85 -17.45 -4.83 10.01
C HIS A 85 -17.56 -6.32 10.27
N TYR A 86 -16.49 -6.95 10.75
CA TYR A 86 -16.58 -8.33 11.24
C TYR A 86 -17.39 -8.32 12.54
N GLY A 87 -18.66 -8.69 12.42
CA GLY A 87 -19.60 -8.66 13.53
C GLY A 87 -19.49 -9.91 14.40
N LEU A 88 -20.12 -9.87 15.57
CA LEU A 88 -20.24 -11.05 16.44
C LEU A 88 -20.95 -12.23 15.73
N ALA A 89 -21.80 -11.94 14.75
CA ALA A 89 -22.46 -12.95 13.91
C ALA A 89 -21.44 -13.71 13.02
N ASP A 90 -20.47 -13.02 12.44
CA ASP A 90 -19.39 -13.65 11.65
C ASP A 90 -18.50 -14.52 12.54
N LEU A 91 -18.25 -14.08 13.78
CA LEU A 91 -17.52 -14.85 14.78
C LEU A 91 -18.30 -16.11 15.21
N PHE A 92 -19.62 -16.01 15.33
CA PHE A 92 -20.47 -17.15 15.70
C PHE A 92 -20.59 -18.18 14.56
N GLY A 93 -20.67 -17.71 13.31
CA GLY A 93 -20.62 -18.57 12.11
C GLY A 93 -19.28 -19.32 11.97
N LEU A 94 -18.16 -18.67 12.32
CA LEU A 94 -16.85 -19.32 12.42
C LEU A 94 -16.78 -20.37 13.54
N ARG A 95 -17.56 -20.20 14.62
CA ARG A 95 -17.68 -21.16 15.73
C ARG A 95 -18.58 -22.35 15.38
N SER A 96 -19.67 -22.16 14.64
CA SER A 96 -20.56 -23.27 14.25
C SER A 96 -19.89 -24.26 13.31
N GLY A 97 -19.02 -23.78 12.41
CA GLY A 97 -18.19 -24.64 11.57
C GLY A 97 -17.07 -25.40 12.32
N ARG A 98 -16.71 -24.98 13.54
CA ARG A 98 -15.65 -25.59 14.38
C ARG A 98 -16.17 -26.35 15.60
N LEU A 99 -17.49 -26.43 15.79
CA LEU A 99 -18.11 -27.21 16.86
C LEU A 99 -17.81 -28.72 16.79
N PHE A 100 -17.23 -29.20 15.68
CA PHE A 100 -16.74 -30.58 15.53
C PHE A 100 -15.29 -30.81 15.98
N GLN A 101 -14.52 -29.80 16.41
CA GLN A 101 -13.18 -30.01 16.98
C GLN A 101 -12.91 -29.10 18.19
N ASN A 102 -12.77 -29.74 19.35
CA ASN A 102 -12.38 -29.14 20.61
C ASN A 102 -11.09 -28.31 20.52
N SER A 103 -11.18 -27.03 20.91
CA SER A 103 -10.38 -26.34 21.96
C SER A 103 -9.88 -24.93 21.59
N THR A 104 -10.21 -23.99 22.49
CA THR A 104 -9.56 -22.69 22.80
C THR A 104 -9.15 -21.73 21.67
N ILE A 105 -9.90 -20.62 21.56
CA ILE A 105 -9.50 -19.43 20.78
C ILE A 105 -8.58 -18.57 21.65
N LYS A 106 -7.27 -18.56 21.36
CA LYS A 106 -6.34 -17.53 21.82
C LYS A 106 -6.52 -16.30 20.92
N LEU A 107 -7.04 -15.21 21.46
CA LEU A 107 -7.05 -13.91 20.77
C LEU A 107 -5.70 -13.22 21.04
N ASP A 108 -4.77 -13.37 20.11
CA ASP A 108 -3.45 -12.74 20.19
C ASP A 108 -3.52 -11.32 19.60
N ILE A 109 -3.69 -10.33 20.48
CA ILE A 109 -3.81 -8.90 20.13
C ILE A 109 -2.50 -8.37 19.51
N SER A 110 -1.38 -9.09 19.69
CA SER A 110 -0.07 -8.77 19.12
C SER A 110 -0.06 -8.87 17.58
N GLN A 111 -1.03 -9.57 16.98
CA GLN A 111 -1.21 -9.65 15.52
C GLN A 111 -1.96 -8.45 14.93
N LEU A 112 -2.58 -7.60 15.76
CA LEU A 112 -3.22 -6.35 15.34
C LEU A 112 -2.26 -5.15 15.35
N HIS A 113 -1.06 -5.30 15.90
CA HIS A 113 0.01 -4.35 15.64
C HIS A 113 0.41 -4.54 14.18
N GLU A 114 0.07 -3.58 13.31
CA GLU A 114 0.47 -3.54 11.91
C GLU A 114 1.92 -4.05 11.76
N GLN A 115 2.06 -5.30 11.30
CA GLN A 115 3.36 -5.88 11.05
C GLN A 115 4.03 -5.07 9.94
N GLY A 116 5.04 -4.30 10.32
CA GLY A 116 6.36 -4.46 9.72
C GLY A 116 6.68 -3.68 8.45
N ASN A 117 6.09 -2.51 8.21
CA ASN A 117 6.61 -1.61 7.18
C ASN A 117 7.24 -0.37 7.81
N THR A 118 8.53 -0.16 7.55
CA THR A 118 9.26 1.04 7.97
C THR A 118 8.65 2.26 7.28
N LYS A 119 8.10 3.16 8.08
CA LYS A 119 7.55 4.44 7.63
C LYS A 119 8.23 5.57 8.39
N PRO A 120 8.39 6.75 7.79
CA PRO A 120 8.85 7.91 8.54
C PRO A 120 7.85 8.22 9.65
N MET A 121 8.33 8.24 10.90
CA MET A 121 7.52 8.49 12.09
C MET A 121 8.01 9.77 12.76
N TYR A 122 7.08 10.67 13.09
CA TYR A 122 7.34 11.76 14.03
C TYR A 122 7.16 11.20 15.45
N LEU A 123 8.15 10.44 15.93
CA LEU A 123 8.11 9.82 17.26
C LEU A 123 9.07 10.56 18.20
N TRP A 124 8.51 11.22 19.21
CA TRP A 124 9.28 11.74 20.33
C TRP A 124 9.23 10.75 21.49
N THR A 125 10.36 10.13 21.80
CA THR A 125 10.51 9.26 22.97
C THR A 125 11.02 10.13 24.12
N GLY A 126 10.13 10.71 24.90
CA GLY A 126 10.51 11.57 26.02
C GLY A 126 11.46 10.87 26.97
N SER A 127 12.74 11.26 26.91
CA SER A 127 13.72 10.92 27.92
C SER A 127 14.37 12.19 28.42
N SER A 128 13.83 12.66 29.54
CA SER A 128 14.57 13.44 30.51
C SER A 128 15.67 12.55 31.12
N ASN A 129 16.80 12.45 30.42
CA ASN A 129 18.12 12.39 31.06
C ASN A 129 19.18 12.62 30.01
N GLY A 130 19.87 13.76 30.15
CA GLY A 130 20.76 14.28 29.14
C GLY A 130 21.87 13.32 28.78
N LYS A 131 22.04 13.10 27.48
CA LYS A 131 23.34 13.17 26.83
C LYS A 131 23.15 13.84 25.46
N SER A 132 23.84 14.95 25.31
CA SER A 132 24.11 15.62 24.05
C SER A 132 24.64 14.60 23.04
N CYS A 133 23.95 14.47 21.91
CA CYS A 133 24.54 13.89 20.71
C CYS A 133 25.32 15.02 20.02
N ASN A 134 26.63 14.82 19.90
CA ASN A 134 27.51 15.58 19.00
C ASN A 134 27.20 15.26 17.54
#